data_AF-A0A3D8GWU2-F1
#
_entry.id   AF-A0A3D8GWU2-F1
#
_cell.length_a   1.000
_cell.length_b   1.000
_cell.length_c   1.000
_cell.angle_alpha   90.00
_cell.angle_beta   90.00
_cell.angle_gamma   90.00
#
_symmetry.space_group_name_H-M   'P 1'
#
loop_
_entity.id
_entity.type
_entity.pdbx_description
1 polymer ?
#
loop_
_entity_poly.entity_id
_entity_poly.type
_entity_poly.pdbx_seq_one_letter_code
_entity_poly.pdbx_strand_id
1 'polypeptide(L)'
;MSINEEGYLSEEMNEIEKEILHDNYKYFNIARRLNILGHSLKFKLNIHQQDAQEITAATLYVSLLESFNSIYILTSKGLIVDANILLRSLLEKTLRLKYVSMTYENAIHYHMASEKERLKLLNSIHNAKEGVFSNEVRSTITKEEIDNLKERIDLEGVKELPSNEVLARMTGLEMIYQNAYRILNSYVHTNATLINKFVNTNEKGMITDLNWFSHFNNNSSEVEQVMFSTLYLIITATETIIELFELEYGELIQSLTEELDQLVSLRMDQ
;
A
#
# COMPACT_ATOMS: atom_id res chain seq x y z
N MET A 1 14.18 -18.74 -22.50
CA MET A 1 13.18 -19.17 -23.50
C MET A 1 12.29 -17.96 -23.80
N SER A 2 11.26 -18.10 -24.65
CA SER A 2 10.44 -16.93 -25.01
C SER A 2 9.49 -16.52 -23.88
N ILE A 3 8.99 -15.29 -23.92
CA ILE A 3 7.97 -14.83 -22.97
C ILE A 3 6.72 -15.70 -23.01
N ASN A 4 6.37 -16.27 -24.16
CA ASN A 4 5.22 -17.17 -24.30
C ASN A 4 5.38 -18.49 -23.51
N GLU A 5 6.61 -18.89 -23.19
CA GLU A 5 6.91 -20.15 -22.51
C GLU A 5 7.20 -19.95 -21.02
N GLU A 6 7.98 -18.91 -20.68
CA GLU A 6 8.43 -18.63 -19.30
C GLU A 6 7.69 -17.45 -18.64
N GLY A 7 6.83 -16.75 -19.38
CA GLY A 7 6.12 -15.56 -18.89
C GLY A 7 7.08 -14.48 -18.41
N TYR A 8 6.74 -13.87 -17.27
CA TYR A 8 7.54 -12.83 -16.60
C TYR A 8 8.90 -13.32 -16.09
N LEU A 9 9.19 -14.63 -16.15
CA LEU A 9 10.48 -15.19 -15.77
C LEU A 9 11.46 -15.30 -16.96
N SER A 10 11.01 -15.00 -18.18
CA SER A 10 11.85 -15.02 -19.38
C SER A 10 12.92 -13.92 -19.38
N GLU A 11 14.01 -14.14 -20.12
CA GLU A 11 15.06 -13.11 -20.31
C GLU A 11 14.56 -11.91 -21.12
N GLU A 12 13.56 -12.11 -22.00
CA GLU A 12 12.90 -11.05 -22.78
C GLU A 12 12.31 -9.97 -21.86
N MET A 13 11.90 -10.35 -20.65
CA MET A 13 11.35 -9.43 -19.65
C MET A 13 12.37 -8.39 -19.17
N ASN A 14 13.68 -8.66 -19.31
CA ASN A 14 14.72 -7.69 -18.94
C ASN A 14 14.76 -6.50 -19.91
N GLU A 15 14.50 -6.72 -21.20
CA GLU A 15 14.49 -5.61 -22.17
C GLU A 15 13.25 -4.74 -21.99
N ILE A 16 12.10 -5.36 -21.71
CA ILE A 16 10.86 -4.63 -21.45
C ILE A 16 10.96 -3.83 -20.14
N GLU A 17 11.58 -4.38 -19.09
CA GLU A 17 11.85 -3.63 -17.87
C GLU A 17 12.73 -2.40 -18.15
N LYS A 18 13.76 -2.52 -19.01
CA LYS A 18 14.58 -1.37 -19.41
C LYS A 18 13.76 -0.32 -20.15
N GLU A 19 12.87 -0.72 -21.06
CA GLU A 19 11.99 0.19 -21.80
C GLU A 19 11.06 0.95 -20.85
N ILE A 20 10.37 0.25 -19.94
CA ILE A 20 9.51 0.89 -18.93
C ILE A 20 10.30 1.90 -18.08
N LEU A 21 11.49 1.49 -17.60
CA LEU A 21 12.35 2.36 -16.81
C LEU A 21 12.85 3.57 -17.60
N HIS A 22 13.09 3.41 -18.91
CA HIS A 22 13.53 4.48 -19.80
C HIS A 22 12.40 5.49 -20.03
N ASP A 23 11.23 5.01 -20.44
CA ASP A 23 10.09 5.85 -20.79
C ASP A 23 9.54 6.62 -19.58
N ASN A 24 9.65 6.01 -18.39
CA ASN A 24 9.15 6.56 -17.13
C ASN A 24 10.28 7.02 -16.20
N TYR A 25 11.46 7.33 -16.76
CA TYR A 25 12.69 7.60 -16.01
C TYR A 25 12.49 8.62 -14.88
N LYS A 26 11.71 9.68 -15.11
CA LYS A 26 11.51 10.75 -14.13
C LYS A 26 10.88 10.22 -12.83
N TYR A 27 9.81 9.43 -12.95
CA TYR A 27 9.13 8.81 -11.81
C TYR A 27 10.05 7.82 -11.08
N PHE A 28 10.75 6.95 -11.81
CA PHE A 28 11.66 5.98 -11.22
C PHE A 28 12.91 6.62 -10.58
N ASN A 29 13.36 7.77 -11.09
CA ASN A 29 14.45 8.54 -10.51
C ASN A 29 14.07 9.13 -9.14
N ILE A 30 12.89 9.76 -9.05
CA ILE A 30 12.33 10.24 -7.77
C ILE A 30 12.17 9.05 -6.81
N ALA A 31 11.63 7.93 -7.29
CA ALA A 31 11.46 6.72 -6.49
C ALA A 31 12.77 6.22 -5.87
N ARG A 32 13.86 6.15 -6.66
CA ARG A 32 15.17 5.72 -6.16
C ARG A 32 15.71 6.67 -5.08
N ARG A 33 15.57 7.97 -5.27
CA ARG A 33 16.00 8.99 -4.30
C ARG A 33 15.20 8.89 -2.99
N LEU A 34 13.88 8.74 -3.08
CA LEU A 34 13.02 8.50 -1.91
C LEU A 34 13.35 7.18 -1.21
N ASN A 35 13.67 6.13 -1.96
CA ASN A 35 14.05 4.85 -1.35
C ASN A 35 15.35 4.97 -0.54
N ILE A 36 16.36 5.64 -1.11
CA ILE A 36 17.63 5.91 -0.41
C ILE A 36 17.36 6.73 0.85
N LEU A 37 16.55 7.80 0.74
CA LEU A 37 16.18 8.63 1.86
C LEU A 37 15.47 7.83 2.96
N GLY A 38 14.37 7.13 2.63
CA GLY A 38 13.60 6.37 3.61
C GLY A 38 14.40 5.28 4.30
N HIS A 39 15.27 4.56 3.57
CA HIS A 39 16.18 3.59 4.17
C HIS A 39 17.32 4.21 4.98
N SER A 40 17.69 5.47 4.72
CA SER A 40 18.61 6.19 5.61
C SER A 40 17.92 6.66 6.88
N LEU A 41 16.66 7.09 6.80
CA LEU A 41 15.90 7.62 7.93
C LEU A 41 15.63 6.57 9.01
N LYS A 42 15.33 5.31 8.65
CA LYS A 42 15.09 4.24 9.64
C LYS A 42 16.23 4.03 10.64
N PHE A 43 17.47 4.40 10.28
CA PHE A 43 18.64 4.31 11.17
C PHE A 43 18.88 5.59 11.99
N LYS A 44 18.13 6.66 11.70
CA LYS A 44 18.19 7.96 12.36
C LYS A 44 17.04 8.20 13.34
N LEU A 45 16.03 7.32 13.35
CA LEU A 45 14.90 7.42 14.28
C LEU A 45 15.39 7.14 15.71
N ASN A 46 15.33 8.13 16.58
CA ASN A 46 15.59 7.96 18.00
C ASN A 46 14.32 7.47 18.71
N ILE A 47 14.09 6.15 18.69
CA ILE A 47 12.86 5.54 19.21
C ILE A 47 13.00 5.24 20.71
N HIS A 48 12.15 5.85 21.52
CA HIS A 48 12.02 5.60 22.94
C HIS A 48 11.22 4.32 23.18
N GLN A 49 11.78 3.39 23.97
CA GLN A 49 11.22 2.05 24.17
C GLN A 49 9.84 2.01 24.85
N GLN A 50 9.43 3.10 25.48
CA GLN A 50 8.14 3.23 26.17
C GLN A 50 7.17 4.16 25.42
N ASP A 51 7.60 4.71 24.28
CA ASP A 51 6.74 5.56 23.46
C ASP A 51 6.03 4.71 22.41
N ALA A 52 4.77 4.39 22.70
CA ALA A 52 3.93 3.63 21.79
C ALA A 52 3.75 4.36 20.44
N GLN A 53 3.73 5.69 20.42
CA GLN A 53 3.57 6.47 19.19
C GLN A 53 4.77 6.29 18.27
N GLU A 54 5.97 6.53 18.79
CA GLU A 54 7.21 6.41 18.02
C GLU A 54 7.43 4.97 17.51
N ILE A 55 7.23 3.97 18.37
CA ILE A 55 7.38 2.56 18.00
C ILE A 55 6.41 2.19 16.87
N THR A 56 5.16 2.62 16.97
CA THR A 56 4.12 2.31 15.96
C THR A 56 4.41 3.01 14.65
N ALA A 57 4.72 4.31 14.70
CA ALA A 57 5.01 5.10 13.52
C ALA A 57 6.23 4.55 12.77
N ALA A 58 7.33 4.27 13.49
CA ALA A 58 8.53 3.68 12.90
C ALA A 58 8.26 2.30 12.26
N THR A 59 7.48 1.44 12.94
CA THR A 59 7.15 0.11 12.42
C THR A 59 6.26 0.18 11.18
N LEU A 60 5.23 1.04 11.19
CA LEU A 60 4.38 1.30 10.03
C LEU A 60 5.20 1.87 8.87
N TYR A 61 6.15 2.77 9.14
CA TYR A 61 7.01 3.36 8.12
C TYR A 61 7.92 2.31 7.45
N VAL A 62 8.54 1.42 8.23
CA VAL A 62 9.32 0.31 7.66
C VAL A 62 8.46 -0.59 6.78
N SER A 63 7.23 -0.90 7.20
CA SER A 63 6.29 -1.69 6.38
C SER A 63 5.82 -0.94 5.12
N LEU A 64 5.72 0.40 5.17
CA LEU A 64 5.44 1.24 4.00
C LEU A 64 6.59 1.20 2.99
N LEU A 65 7.85 1.25 3.45
CA LEU A 65 9.02 1.12 2.58
C LEU A 65 9.08 -0.24 1.86
N GLU A 66 8.64 -1.31 2.52
CA GLU A 66 8.54 -2.63 1.88
C GLU A 66 7.47 -2.65 0.77
N SER A 67 6.28 -2.11 1.05
CA SER A 67 5.23 -1.98 0.04
C SER A 67 5.65 -1.07 -1.11
N PHE A 68 6.34 0.03 -0.84
CA PHE A 68 6.90 0.93 -1.84
C PHE A 68 7.89 0.22 -2.76
N ASN A 69 8.86 -0.50 -2.19
CA ASN A 69 9.83 -1.28 -2.98
C ASN A 69 9.15 -2.36 -3.82
N SER A 70 8.11 -3.00 -3.28
CA SER A 70 7.35 -4.02 -4.01
C SER A 70 6.60 -3.42 -5.19
N ILE A 71 5.95 -2.26 -5.01
CA ILE A 71 5.29 -1.53 -6.10
C ILE A 71 6.31 -1.12 -7.16
N TYR A 72 7.46 -0.57 -6.76
CA TYR A 72 8.54 -0.23 -7.70
C TYR A 72 8.91 -1.42 -8.59
N ILE A 73 9.12 -2.60 -7.99
CA ILE A 73 9.53 -3.83 -8.73
C ILE A 73 8.42 -4.32 -9.65
N LEU A 74 7.18 -4.36 -9.17
CA LEU A 74 6.05 -4.80 -9.98
C LEU A 74 5.83 -3.86 -11.16
N THR A 75 5.86 -2.55 -10.91
CA THR A 75 5.67 -1.54 -11.95
C THR A 75 6.83 -1.53 -12.95
N SER A 76 8.09 -1.72 -12.53
CA SER A 76 9.23 -1.82 -13.48
C SER A 76 9.10 -3.04 -14.40
N LYS A 77 8.41 -4.09 -13.95
CA LYS A 77 8.09 -5.29 -14.72
C LYS A 77 6.73 -5.23 -15.42
N GLY A 78 6.03 -4.09 -15.39
CA GLY A 78 4.71 -3.90 -16.00
C GLY A 78 3.56 -4.69 -15.36
N LEU A 79 3.75 -5.22 -14.15
CA LEU A 79 2.72 -5.91 -13.36
C LEU A 79 1.79 -4.90 -12.68
N ILE A 80 1.08 -4.11 -13.48
CA ILE A 80 0.29 -2.96 -13.02
C ILE A 80 -0.90 -3.35 -12.14
N VAL A 81 -1.57 -4.46 -12.44
CA VAL A 81 -2.72 -4.92 -11.65
C VAL A 81 -2.26 -5.24 -10.22
N ASP A 82 -1.19 -6.02 -10.07
CA ASP A 82 -0.63 -6.37 -8.76
C ASP A 82 -0.07 -5.16 -8.03
N ALA A 83 0.58 -4.24 -8.76
CA ALA A 83 1.06 -2.98 -8.21
C ALA A 83 -0.09 -2.12 -7.64
N ASN A 84 -1.24 -2.05 -8.33
CA ASN A 84 -2.43 -1.33 -7.84
C ASN A 84 -3.01 -1.96 -6.56
N ILE A 85 -3.01 -3.29 -6.46
CA ILE A 85 -3.44 -3.97 -5.24
C ILE A 85 -2.55 -3.58 -4.05
N LEU A 86 -1.23 -3.57 -4.24
CA LEU A 86 -0.29 -3.11 -3.21
C LEU A 86 -0.40 -1.61 -2.93
N LEU A 87 -0.67 -0.78 -3.93
CA LEU A 87 -0.88 0.66 -3.77
C LEU A 87 -2.07 0.96 -2.84
N ARG A 88 -3.15 0.16 -2.89
CA ARG A 88 -4.25 0.28 -1.92
C ARG A 88 -3.76 -0.01 -0.50
N SER A 89 -2.97 -1.06 -0.31
CA SER A 89 -2.38 -1.37 0.99
C SER A 89 -1.47 -0.23 1.48
N LEU A 90 -0.66 0.36 0.58
CA LEU A 90 0.21 1.50 0.88
C LEU A 90 -0.62 2.73 1.34
N LEU A 91 -1.72 3.05 0.65
CA LEU A 91 -2.64 4.13 1.05
C LEU A 91 -3.19 3.90 2.45
N GLU A 92 -3.72 2.70 2.71
CA GLU A 92 -4.31 2.35 4.00
C GLU A 92 -3.29 2.42 5.15
N LYS A 93 -2.05 1.98 4.91
CA LYS A 93 -0.94 2.12 5.87
C LYS A 93 -0.54 3.58 6.07
N THR A 94 -0.55 4.40 5.02
CA THR A 94 -0.21 5.83 5.09
C THR A 94 -1.23 6.59 5.94
N LEU A 95 -2.52 6.30 5.76
CA LEU A 95 -3.59 6.84 6.62
C LEU A 95 -3.38 6.49 8.09
N ARG A 96 -3.02 5.24 8.38
CA ARG A 96 -2.75 4.78 9.75
C ARG A 96 -1.51 5.45 10.33
N LEU A 97 -0.42 5.54 9.57
CA LEU A 97 0.80 6.23 9.99
C LEU A 97 0.50 7.68 10.36
N LYS A 98 -0.21 8.41 9.49
CA LYS A 98 -0.56 9.81 9.76
C LYS A 98 -1.47 9.93 10.97
N TYR A 99 -2.47 9.06 11.11
CA TYR A 99 -3.36 9.03 12.27
C TYR A 99 -2.61 8.82 13.60
N VAL A 100 -1.74 7.81 13.68
CA VAL A 100 -0.99 7.53 14.92
C VAL A 100 0.03 8.62 15.22
N SER A 101 0.56 9.30 14.21
CA SER A 101 1.55 10.38 14.40
C SER A 101 0.94 11.70 14.86
N MET A 102 -0.40 11.84 14.82
CA MET A 102 -1.07 13.08 15.27
C MET A 102 -1.04 13.25 16.80
N THR A 103 -1.29 12.20 17.57
CA THR A 103 -1.23 12.25 19.04
C THR A 103 -0.88 10.88 19.63
N TYR A 104 -0.34 10.88 20.86
CA TYR A 104 -0.06 9.65 21.59
C TYR A 104 -1.32 8.80 21.83
N GLU A 105 -2.46 9.44 22.12
CA GLU A 105 -3.74 8.74 22.33
C GLU A 105 -4.22 8.01 21.08
N ASN A 106 -3.96 8.55 19.88
CA ASN A 106 -4.29 7.86 18.63
C ASN A 106 -3.45 6.59 18.45
N ALA A 107 -2.17 6.62 18.83
CA ALA A 107 -1.31 5.44 18.81
C ALA A 107 -1.79 4.36 19.79
N ILE A 108 -2.17 4.75 21.01
CA ILE A 108 -2.77 3.84 21.99
C ILE A 108 -4.09 3.27 21.46
N HIS A 109 -4.97 4.11 20.91
CA HIS A 109 -6.23 3.66 20.33
C HIS A 109 -6.03 2.67 19.18
N TYR A 110 -5.03 2.90 18.32
CA TYR A 110 -4.67 1.99 17.23
C TYR A 110 -4.28 0.60 17.74
N HIS A 111 -3.44 0.53 18.79
CA HIS A 111 -3.08 -0.74 19.42
C HIS A 111 -4.26 -1.42 20.08
N MET A 112 -5.05 -0.69 20.86
CA MET A 112 -6.21 -1.24 21.54
C MET A 112 -7.24 -1.78 20.55
N ALA A 113 -7.46 -1.10 19.43
CA ALA A 113 -8.37 -1.57 18.39
C ALA A 113 -7.93 -2.91 17.77
N SER A 114 -6.62 -3.21 17.73
CA SER A 114 -6.12 -4.51 17.27
C SER A 114 -6.59 -5.68 18.14
N GLU A 115 -6.87 -5.46 19.42
CA GLU A 115 -7.41 -6.49 20.32
C GLU A 115 -8.84 -6.89 19.91
N LYS A 116 -9.63 -5.98 19.34
CA LYS A 116 -10.95 -6.32 18.77
C LYS A 116 -10.82 -7.17 17.51
N GLU A 117 -9.86 -6.88 16.65
CA GLU A 117 -9.58 -7.68 15.46
C GLU A 117 -9.10 -9.08 15.86
N ARG A 118 -8.23 -9.16 16.87
CA ARG A 118 -7.80 -10.42 17.49
C ARG A 118 -9.00 -11.19 18.05
N LEU A 119 -9.90 -10.55 18.79
CA LEU A 119 -11.11 -11.19 19.31
C LEU A 119 -11.99 -11.75 18.18
N LYS A 120 -12.17 -11.00 17.07
CA LYS A 120 -12.92 -11.47 15.90
C LYS A 120 -12.25 -12.70 15.27
N LEU A 121 -10.92 -12.70 15.14
CA LEU A 121 -10.16 -13.85 14.63
C LEU A 121 -10.28 -15.08 15.53
N LEU A 122 -10.06 -14.92 16.84
CA LEU A 122 -10.17 -16.03 17.81
C LEU A 122 -11.58 -16.64 17.79
N ASN A 123 -12.62 -15.81 17.75
CA ASN A 123 -14.00 -16.27 17.59
C ASN A 123 -14.23 -17.00 16.26
N SER A 124 -13.66 -16.51 15.16
CA SER A 124 -13.78 -17.17 13.85
C SER A 124 -13.15 -18.56 13.87
N ILE A 125 -11.97 -18.71 14.47
CA ILE A 125 -11.28 -20.00 14.57
C ILE A 125 -12.02 -20.96 15.52
N HIS A 126 -12.44 -20.48 16.68
CA HIS A 126 -13.14 -21.30 17.69
C HIS A 126 -14.47 -21.86 17.14
N ASN A 127 -15.25 -21.01 16.47
CA ASN A 127 -16.57 -21.35 15.94
C ASN A 127 -16.54 -21.96 14.53
N ALA A 128 -15.36 -22.12 13.93
CA ALA A 128 -15.25 -22.68 12.59
C ALA A 128 -15.75 -24.13 12.54
N LYS A 129 -16.37 -24.49 11.41
CA LYS A 129 -16.73 -25.88 11.11
C LYS A 129 -15.47 -26.74 11.02
N GLU A 130 -15.62 -28.02 11.30
CA GLU A 130 -14.54 -29.00 11.16
C GLU A 130 -13.96 -28.97 9.74
N GLY A 131 -12.63 -29.09 9.64
CA GLY A 131 -11.90 -29.04 8.37
C GLY A 131 -11.56 -27.64 7.84
N VAL A 132 -12.11 -26.56 8.40
CA VAL A 132 -11.72 -25.18 8.02
C VAL A 132 -10.34 -24.82 8.59
N PHE A 133 -10.11 -25.18 9.86
CA PHE A 133 -8.81 -25.07 10.53
C PHE A 133 -8.40 -26.45 11.05
N SER A 134 -7.09 -26.69 11.09
CA SER A 134 -6.51 -27.90 11.69
C SER A 134 -6.89 -28.01 13.17
N ASN A 135 -7.01 -29.23 13.69
CA ASN A 135 -7.35 -29.48 15.08
C ASN A 135 -6.30 -28.91 16.04
N GLU A 136 -5.03 -28.88 15.63
CA GLU A 136 -3.93 -28.26 16.37
C GLU A 136 -4.22 -26.77 16.60
N VAL A 137 -4.47 -26.01 15.54
CA VAL A 137 -4.83 -24.58 15.64
C VAL A 137 -6.08 -24.36 16.50
N ARG A 138 -7.13 -25.17 16.36
CA ARG A 138 -8.36 -25.00 17.16
C ARG A 138 -8.14 -25.30 18.65
N SER A 139 -7.33 -26.31 18.96
CA SER A 139 -7.05 -26.70 20.35
C SER A 139 -6.16 -25.70 21.10
N THR A 140 -5.42 -24.85 20.38
CA THR A 140 -4.67 -23.74 21.00
C THR A 140 -5.54 -22.58 21.45
N ILE A 141 -6.82 -22.53 21.06
CA ILE A 141 -7.72 -21.41 21.38
C ILE A 141 -8.81 -21.90 22.32
N THR A 142 -8.68 -21.51 23.58
CA THR A 142 -9.66 -21.83 24.62
C THR A 142 -10.79 -20.79 24.66
N LYS A 143 -11.96 -21.22 25.12
CA LYS A 143 -13.07 -20.29 25.36
C LYS A 143 -12.73 -19.27 26.46
N GLU A 144 -11.96 -19.69 27.46
CA GLU A 144 -11.49 -18.83 28.54
C GLU A 144 -10.63 -17.66 28.03
N GLU A 145 -9.70 -17.91 27.10
CA GLU A 145 -8.90 -16.83 26.47
C GLU A 145 -9.78 -15.82 25.72
N ILE A 146 -10.82 -16.29 25.03
CA ILE A 146 -11.78 -15.43 24.32
C ILE A 146 -12.57 -14.58 25.32
N ASP A 147 -13.09 -15.20 26.37
CA ASP A 147 -13.90 -14.53 27.39
C ASP A 147 -13.06 -13.49 28.16
N ASN A 148 -11.82 -13.83 28.56
CA ASN A 148 -10.88 -12.92 29.21
C ASN A 148 -10.52 -11.72 28.31
N LEU A 149 -10.26 -11.97 27.02
CA LEU A 149 -9.97 -10.91 26.06
C LEU A 149 -11.17 -9.98 25.88
N LYS A 150 -12.38 -10.54 25.80
CA LYS A 150 -13.62 -9.76 25.68
C LYS A 150 -13.85 -8.90 26.92
N GLU A 151 -13.69 -9.46 28.11
CA GLU A 151 -13.83 -8.71 29.37
C GLU A 151 -12.84 -7.54 29.43
N ARG A 152 -11.57 -7.77 29.07
CA ARG A 152 -10.57 -6.70 28.99
C ARG A 152 -10.97 -5.59 28.02
N ILE A 153 -11.43 -5.94 26.81
CA ILE A 153 -11.90 -5.00 25.79
C ILE A 153 -13.06 -4.14 26.32
N ASP A 154 -14.00 -4.77 27.03
CA ASP A 154 -15.17 -4.11 27.59
C ASP A 154 -14.78 -3.19 28.77
N LEU A 155 -13.89 -3.65 29.67
CA LEU A 155 -13.39 -2.88 30.82
C LEU A 155 -12.58 -1.64 30.39
N GLU A 156 -11.73 -1.78 29.38
CA GLU A 156 -10.90 -0.69 28.86
C GLU A 156 -11.66 0.25 27.92
N GLY A 157 -12.92 -0.09 27.58
CA GLY A 157 -13.75 0.74 26.69
C GLY A 157 -13.18 0.89 25.29
N VAL A 158 -12.46 -0.14 24.80
CA VAL A 158 -11.80 -0.13 23.49
C VAL A 158 -12.82 0.22 22.40
N LYS A 159 -12.49 1.18 21.54
CA LYS A 159 -13.30 1.53 20.37
C LYS A 159 -12.73 0.86 19.11
N GLU A 160 -13.57 0.68 18.10
CA GLU A 160 -13.05 0.28 16.79
C GLU A 160 -12.31 1.46 16.15
N LEU A 161 -11.30 1.14 15.34
CA LEU A 161 -10.65 2.16 14.52
C LEU A 161 -11.69 2.82 13.60
N PRO A 162 -11.55 4.13 13.34
CA PRO A 162 -12.36 4.78 12.32
C PRO A 162 -12.15 4.09 10.96
N SER A 163 -13.18 4.11 10.10
CA SER A 163 -13.05 3.60 8.74
C SER A 163 -11.97 4.36 7.96
N ASN A 164 -11.40 3.76 6.91
CA ASN A 164 -10.39 4.42 6.08
C ASN A 164 -10.86 5.79 5.53
N GLU A 165 -12.16 5.93 5.22
CA GLU A 165 -12.73 7.21 4.79
C GLU A 165 -12.70 8.26 5.91
N VAL A 166 -13.04 7.87 7.14
CA VAL A 166 -12.96 8.77 8.31
C VAL A 166 -11.51 9.11 8.61
N LEU A 167 -10.59 8.14 8.56
CA LEU A 167 -9.15 8.39 8.72
C LEU A 167 -8.62 9.35 7.65
N ALA A 168 -9.04 9.21 6.39
CA ALA A 168 -8.66 10.13 5.32
C ALA A 168 -9.09 11.57 5.59
N ARG A 169 -10.32 11.78 6.10
CA ARG A 169 -10.77 13.11 6.56
C ARG A 169 -9.94 13.64 7.71
N MET A 170 -9.70 12.82 8.74
CA MET A 170 -8.94 13.22 9.93
C MET A 170 -7.48 13.59 9.62
N THR A 171 -6.88 12.92 8.63
CA THR A 171 -5.46 13.07 8.26
C THR A 171 -5.23 14.07 7.12
N GLY A 172 -6.30 14.70 6.60
CA GLY A 172 -6.23 15.63 5.47
C GLY A 172 -5.95 14.95 4.12
N LEU A 173 -6.11 13.63 4.02
CA LEU A 173 -5.84 12.82 2.82
C LEU A 173 -7.12 12.41 2.08
N GLU A 174 -8.25 13.10 2.34
CA GLU A 174 -9.56 12.78 1.75
C GLU A 174 -9.54 12.76 0.22
N MET A 175 -8.95 13.77 -0.42
CA MET A 175 -8.91 13.88 -1.88
C MET A 175 -8.15 12.70 -2.52
N ILE A 176 -6.99 12.35 -1.97
CA ILE A 176 -6.18 11.23 -2.45
C ILE A 176 -6.93 9.92 -2.21
N TYR A 177 -7.56 9.77 -1.04
CA TYR A 177 -8.35 8.59 -0.74
C TYR A 177 -9.51 8.43 -1.72
N GLN A 178 -10.28 9.48 -1.98
CA GLN A 178 -11.41 9.42 -2.93
C GLN A 178 -10.95 9.08 -4.35
N ASN A 179 -9.85 9.68 -4.81
CA ASN A 179 -9.29 9.43 -6.14
C ASN A 179 -8.74 8.00 -6.25
N ALA A 180 -7.87 7.62 -5.33
CA ALA A 180 -7.28 6.29 -5.29
C ALA A 180 -8.34 5.22 -5.09
N TYR A 181 -9.32 5.41 -4.20
CA TYR A 181 -10.37 4.41 -3.98
C TYR A 181 -11.21 4.18 -5.24
N ARG A 182 -11.58 5.22 -5.99
CA ARG A 182 -12.33 5.07 -7.25
C ARG A 182 -11.56 4.26 -8.29
N ILE A 183 -10.25 4.50 -8.41
CA ILE A 183 -9.38 3.82 -9.38
C ILE A 183 -9.05 2.39 -8.91
N LEU A 184 -8.65 2.23 -7.65
CA LEU A 184 -8.12 0.98 -7.11
C LEU A 184 -9.22 -0.04 -6.82
N ASN A 185 -10.43 0.38 -6.50
CA ASN A 185 -11.51 -0.56 -6.16
C ASN A 185 -11.91 -1.45 -7.35
N SER A 186 -11.70 -1.00 -8.60
CA SER A 186 -11.90 -1.85 -9.77
C SER A 186 -10.82 -2.91 -9.98
N TYR A 187 -9.63 -2.76 -9.37
CA TYR A 187 -8.53 -3.73 -9.49
C TYR A 187 -8.53 -4.78 -8.37
N VAL A 188 -9.05 -4.44 -7.19
CA VAL A 188 -9.01 -5.32 -6.01
C VAL A 188 -10.12 -6.37 -6.02
N HIS A 189 -11.24 -6.07 -6.66
CA HIS A 189 -12.29 -7.05 -6.89
C HIS A 189 -12.20 -7.59 -8.30
N THR A 190 -12.06 -8.91 -8.45
CA THR A 190 -12.17 -9.59 -9.75
C THR A 190 -13.57 -9.37 -10.31
N ASN A 191 -13.74 -8.25 -11.01
CA ASN A 191 -14.97 -7.84 -11.66
C ASN A 191 -14.81 -7.99 -13.18
N ALA A 192 -15.93 -7.88 -13.91
CA ALA A 192 -15.93 -8.01 -15.36
C ALA A 192 -15.00 -7.00 -16.04
N THR A 193 -14.84 -5.79 -15.49
CA THR A 193 -13.93 -4.77 -16.02
C THR A 193 -12.47 -5.20 -15.96
N LEU A 194 -12.04 -5.81 -14.85
CA LEU A 194 -10.69 -6.36 -14.73
C LEU A 194 -10.49 -7.55 -15.68
N ILE A 195 -11.46 -8.45 -15.79
CA ILE A 195 -11.39 -9.60 -16.71
C ILE A 195 -11.28 -9.13 -18.17
N ASN A 196 -11.99 -8.05 -18.52
CA ASN A 196 -11.94 -7.48 -19.87
C ASN A 196 -10.54 -6.98 -20.25
N LYS A 197 -9.66 -6.67 -19.29
CA LYS A 197 -8.26 -6.34 -19.58
C LYS A 197 -7.48 -7.53 -20.17
N PHE A 198 -7.92 -8.76 -19.90
CA PHE A 198 -7.26 -10.00 -20.32
C PHE A 198 -7.84 -10.62 -21.59
N VAL A 199 -8.71 -9.92 -22.33
CA VAL A 199 -9.29 -10.42 -23.58
C VAL A 199 -9.22 -9.37 -24.67
N ASN A 200 -8.83 -9.79 -25.88
CA ASN A 200 -9.00 -8.98 -27.07
C ASN A 200 -10.34 -9.34 -27.72
N THR A 201 -11.08 -8.33 -28.17
CA THR A 201 -12.35 -8.53 -28.89
C THR A 201 -12.29 -7.90 -30.28
N ASN A 202 -12.98 -8.53 -31.24
CA ASN A 202 -13.17 -7.94 -32.57
C ASN A 202 -14.32 -6.91 -32.57
N GLU A 203 -14.56 -6.27 -33.72
CA GLU A 203 -15.63 -5.27 -33.90
C GLU A 203 -17.04 -5.76 -33.54
N LYS A 204 -17.26 -7.08 -33.48
CA LYS A 204 -18.54 -7.70 -33.11
C LYS A 204 -18.63 -8.04 -31.61
N GLY A 205 -17.60 -7.69 -30.82
CA GLY A 205 -17.52 -8.02 -29.40
C GLY A 205 -17.18 -9.49 -29.10
N MET A 206 -16.77 -10.26 -30.10
CA MET A 206 -16.37 -11.66 -29.90
C MET A 206 -14.91 -11.69 -29.46
N ILE A 207 -14.61 -12.48 -28.42
CA ILE A 207 -13.24 -12.72 -27.96
C ILE A 207 -12.45 -13.39 -29.08
N THR A 208 -11.32 -12.80 -29.47
CA THR A 208 -10.41 -13.37 -30.45
C THR A 208 -9.25 -14.08 -29.76
N ASP A 209 -8.70 -13.47 -28.71
CA ASP A 209 -7.48 -13.92 -28.06
C ASP A 209 -7.48 -13.54 -26.58
N LEU A 210 -6.69 -14.28 -25.78
CA LEU A 210 -6.37 -13.88 -24.42
C LEU A 210 -5.25 -12.86 -24.44
N ASN A 211 -5.53 -11.72 -23.84
CA ASN A 211 -4.58 -10.67 -23.63
C ASN A 211 -3.83 -10.86 -22.30
N TRP A 212 -2.85 -11.75 -22.27
CA TRP A 212 -2.02 -11.94 -21.08
C TRP A 212 -0.77 -11.04 -21.08
N PHE A 213 -0.48 -10.35 -22.21
CA PHE A 213 0.78 -9.64 -22.44
C PHE A 213 0.66 -8.27 -23.14
N SER A 214 -0.48 -7.86 -23.72
CA SER A 214 -0.60 -6.58 -24.45
C SER A 214 -0.65 -5.35 -23.57
N HIS A 215 -0.60 -5.52 -22.25
CA HIS A 215 -0.39 -4.43 -21.30
C HIS A 215 0.86 -3.61 -21.68
N PHE A 216 1.91 -4.19 -22.26
CA PHE A 216 3.14 -3.42 -22.51
C PHE A 216 3.06 -2.36 -23.63
N ASN A 217 2.22 -2.54 -24.66
CA ASN A 217 2.29 -1.70 -25.86
C ASN A 217 1.70 -0.28 -25.71
N ASN A 218 1.15 0.09 -24.54
CA ASN A 218 0.64 1.45 -24.30
C ASN A 218 0.49 1.83 -22.81
N ASN A 219 1.31 1.25 -21.93
CA ASN A 219 1.13 1.36 -20.48
C ASN A 219 1.84 2.54 -19.82
N SER A 220 2.48 3.44 -20.57
CA SER A 220 3.10 4.64 -19.98
C SER A 220 2.11 5.35 -19.05
N SER A 221 0.86 5.52 -19.49
CA SER A 221 -0.13 6.23 -18.67
C SER A 221 -0.50 5.53 -17.36
N GLU A 222 -0.61 4.19 -17.36
CA GLU A 222 -0.91 3.41 -16.16
C GLU A 222 0.30 3.32 -15.21
N VAL A 223 1.51 3.15 -15.76
CA VAL A 223 2.77 3.19 -15.00
C VAL A 223 2.90 4.54 -14.28
N GLU A 224 2.73 5.64 -15.02
CA GLU A 224 2.81 7.00 -14.47
C GLU A 224 1.78 7.21 -13.36
N GLN A 225 0.54 6.73 -13.53
CA GLN A 225 -0.52 6.87 -12.53
C GLN A 225 -0.21 6.11 -11.23
N VAL A 226 0.25 4.86 -11.34
CA VAL A 226 0.63 4.05 -10.18
C VAL A 226 1.84 4.68 -9.49
N MET A 227 2.86 5.06 -10.25
CA MET A 227 4.08 5.66 -9.71
C MET A 227 3.79 7.01 -9.05
N PHE A 228 3.03 7.89 -9.68
CA PHE A 228 2.65 9.18 -9.09
C PHE A 228 1.97 8.99 -7.74
N SER A 229 0.94 8.13 -7.68
CA SER A 229 0.19 7.85 -6.45
C SER A 229 1.09 7.26 -5.37
N THR A 230 1.99 6.35 -5.76
CA THR A 230 2.97 5.72 -4.85
C THR A 230 3.95 6.74 -4.27
N LEU A 231 4.51 7.60 -5.13
CA LEU A 231 5.46 8.63 -4.72
C LEU A 231 4.81 9.66 -3.81
N TYR A 232 3.60 10.09 -4.14
CA TYR A 232 2.85 11.02 -3.29
C TYR A 232 2.64 10.43 -1.88
N LEU A 233 2.21 9.17 -1.80
CA LEU A 233 1.97 8.50 -0.51
C LEU A 233 3.26 8.28 0.28
N ILE A 234 4.36 7.91 -0.37
CA ILE A 234 5.63 7.70 0.33
C ILE A 234 6.29 9.01 0.76
N ILE A 235 6.12 10.10 -0.01
CA ILE A 235 6.48 11.46 0.41
C ILE A 235 5.69 11.82 1.67
N THR A 236 4.35 11.69 1.63
CA THR A 236 3.48 11.98 2.78
C THR A 236 3.89 11.18 4.02
N ALA A 237 4.19 9.88 3.85
CA ALA A 237 4.64 9.03 4.94
C ALA A 237 6.01 9.46 5.48
N THR A 238 6.92 9.89 4.61
CA THR A 238 8.26 10.32 4.98
C THR A 238 8.22 11.68 5.69
N GLU A 239 7.41 12.63 5.21
CA GLU A 239 7.12 13.90 5.90
C GLU A 239 6.61 13.65 7.32
N THR A 240 5.63 12.76 7.46
CA THR A 240 5.05 12.41 8.76
C THR A 240 6.11 11.91 9.76
N ILE A 241 7.07 11.09 9.29
CA ILE A 241 8.17 10.60 10.13
C ILE A 241 9.20 11.67 10.43
N ILE A 242 9.53 12.51 9.45
CA ILE A 242 10.44 13.63 9.65
C ILE A 242 9.89 14.60 10.69
N GLU A 243 8.59 14.91 10.63
CA GLU A 243 7.90 15.76 11.59
C GLU A 243 7.87 15.13 12.99
N LEU A 244 7.43 13.86 13.10
CA LEU A 244 7.29 13.18 14.39
C LEU A 244 8.63 13.05 15.13
N PHE A 245 9.73 12.82 14.40
CA PHE A 245 11.07 12.65 14.98
C PHE A 245 11.94 13.91 14.88
N GLU A 246 11.36 15.05 14.51
CA GLU A 246 12.03 16.36 14.41
C GLU A 246 13.34 16.33 13.58
N LEU A 247 13.32 15.66 12.43
CA LEU A 247 14.50 15.47 11.59
C LEU A 247 14.71 16.62 10.59
N GLU A 248 15.97 16.96 10.30
CA GLU A 248 16.33 18.06 9.39
C GLU A 248 16.36 17.62 7.91
N TYR A 249 15.19 17.26 7.36
CA TYR A 249 15.05 16.80 5.97
C TYR A 249 13.95 17.51 5.16
N GLY A 250 13.33 18.55 5.73
CA GLY A 250 12.22 19.26 5.10
C GLY A 250 12.54 19.78 3.70
N GLU A 251 13.70 20.41 3.50
CA GLU A 251 14.10 20.97 2.19
C GLU A 251 14.22 19.90 1.09
N LEU A 252 14.82 18.75 1.41
CA LEU A 252 14.98 17.66 0.45
C LEU A 252 13.63 17.08 0.04
N ILE A 253 12.73 16.91 1.01
CA ILE A 253 11.39 16.41 0.73
C ILE A 253 10.60 17.42 -0.09
N GLN A 254 10.62 18.70 0.28
CA GLN A 254 9.98 19.74 -0.49
C GLN A 254 10.47 19.76 -1.94
N SER A 255 11.78 19.64 -2.17
CA SER A 255 12.34 19.56 -3.52
C SER A 255 11.83 18.33 -4.31
N LEU A 256 11.67 17.18 -3.66
CA LEU A 256 11.12 15.97 -4.30
C LEU A 256 9.63 16.12 -4.61
N THR A 257 8.87 16.77 -3.72
CA THR A 257 7.45 17.08 -3.93
C THR A 257 7.26 18.02 -5.12
N GLU A 258 8.04 19.11 -5.18
CA GLU A 258 8.01 20.06 -6.31
C GLU A 258 8.37 19.39 -7.64
N GLU A 259 9.36 18.49 -7.66
CA GLU A 259 9.72 17.72 -8.85
C GLU A 259 8.58 16.78 -9.29
N LEU A 260 7.90 16.14 -8.35
CA LEU A 260 6.75 15.27 -8.62
C LEU A 260 5.56 16.07 -9.20
N ASP A 261 5.26 17.23 -8.62
CA ASP A 261 4.15 18.10 -9.05
C ASP A 261 4.37 18.63 -10.48
N GLN A 262 5.61 18.96 -10.84
CA GLN A 262 5.97 19.38 -12.20
C GLN A 262 5.66 18.30 -13.26
N LEU A 263 5.70 17.01 -12.89
CA LEU A 263 5.33 15.93 -13.81
C LEU A 263 3.84 15.92 -14.14
N VAL A 264 2.99 16.42 -13.22
CA VAL A 264 1.54 16.52 -13.44
C VAL A 264 1.21 17.75 -14.30
N SER A 265 1.84 18.89 -14.04
CA SER A 265 1.58 20.12 -14.79
C SER A 265 1.91 19.98 -16.28
N LEU A 266 3.02 19.32 -16.60
CA LEU A 266 3.42 19.02 -18.00
C LEU A 266 2.38 18.19 -18.78
N ARG A 267 1.46 17.52 -18.09
CA ARG A 267 0.43 16.67 -18.67
C ARG A 267 -0.88 17.40 -18.97
N MET A 268 -1.13 18.54 -18.33
CA MET A 268 -2.34 19.35 -18.59
C MET A 268 -2.16 20.25 -19.83
N ASP A 269 -0.94 20.43 -20.29
CA ASP A 269 -0.57 21.27 -21.44
C ASP A 269 -0.41 20.50 -22.76
N GLN A 270 -0.63 19.17 -22.77
CA GLN A 270 -0.59 18.28 -23.94
C GLN A 270 -1.98 17.78 -24.32
#